data_AF-A0A3N4L1V3-F1
#
_entry.id   AF-A0A3N4L1V3-F1
#
_cell.length_a   1.000
_cell.length_b   1.000
_cell.length_c   1.000
_cell.angle_alpha   90.00
_cell.angle_beta   90.00
_cell.angle_gamma   90.00
#
_symmetry.space_group_name_H-M   'P 1'
#
loop_
_entity.id
_entity.type
_entity.pdbx_description
1 polymer ?
#
loop_
_entity_poly.entity_id
_entity_poly.type
_entity_poly.pdbx_seq_one_letter_code
_entity_poly.pdbx_strand_id
1 'polypeptide(L)'
;MFGSITAMFLFIVFMLSTIVASTGWHMDVNYADGATVKLHGHTNSGCTKFKKTGSEITSVFFDTSLLADTFVLYGEDGCKDEVYKGKKGNNNVPNDYYAAYKVY
;
A
#
# COMPACT_ATOMS: atom_id res chain seq x y z
N MET A 1 -12.25 -13.83 53.91
CA MET A 1 -13.02 -12.98 52.98
C MET A 1 -12.15 -12.76 51.75
N PHE A 2 -12.38 -13.57 50.71
CA PHE A 2 -11.72 -13.45 49.41
C PHE A 2 -12.62 -12.64 48.50
N GLY A 3 -12.14 -11.54 47.94
CA GLY A 3 -12.94 -10.78 46.99
C GLY A 3 -12.47 -9.36 46.79
N SER A 4 -11.25 -9.16 46.27
CA SER A 4 -10.90 -7.88 45.66
C SER A 4 -9.68 -7.95 44.71
N ILE A 5 -9.43 -9.09 44.07
CA ILE A 5 -8.40 -9.23 43.01
C ILE A 5 -9.05 -9.36 41.62
N THR A 6 -10.36 -9.61 41.57
CA THR A 6 -11.10 -9.87 40.32
C THR A 6 -11.40 -8.61 39.50
N ALA A 7 -11.36 -7.41 40.11
CA ALA A 7 -11.70 -6.16 39.42
C ALA A 7 -10.53 -5.59 38.59
N MET A 8 -9.28 -5.95 38.91
CA MET A 8 -8.09 -5.39 38.27
C MET A 8 -7.67 -6.16 37.01
N PHE A 9 -8.15 -7.40 36.84
CA PHE A 9 -7.93 -8.19 35.62
C PHE A 9 -8.85 -7.80 34.46
N LEU A 10 -9.99 -7.13 34.74
CA LEU A 10 -10.94 -6.74 33.69
C LEU A 10 -10.51 -5.52 32.86
N PHE A 11 -9.58 -4.70 33.36
CA PHE A 11 -9.13 -3.49 32.68
C PHE A 11 -8.08 -3.75 31.60
N ILE A 12 -7.35 -4.88 31.70
CA ILE A 12 -6.26 -5.22 30.76
C ILE A 12 -6.82 -5.91 29.50
N VAL A 13 -8.00 -6.55 29.58
CA VAL A 13 -8.62 -7.23 28.43
C VAL A 13 -9.35 -6.26 27.50
N PHE A 14 -9.60 -5.01 27.90
CA PHE A 14 -10.30 -4.01 27.07
C PHE A 14 -9.36 -3.09 26.27
N MET A 15 -8.05 -3.33 26.32
CA MET A 15 -7.13 -2.88 25.27
C MET A 15 -7.22 -3.86 24.08
N LEU A 16 -8.44 -4.23 23.65
CA LEU A 16 -8.66 -4.76 22.31
C LEU A 16 -8.31 -3.62 21.37
N SER A 17 -7.05 -3.63 20.95
CA SER A 17 -6.51 -2.90 19.81
C SER A 17 -7.54 -2.82 18.71
N THR A 18 -8.22 -1.69 18.60
CA THR A 18 -8.97 -1.32 17.41
C THR A 18 -7.93 -1.12 16.32
N ILE A 19 -7.53 -2.20 15.67
CA ILE A 19 -6.82 -2.13 14.40
C ILE A 19 -7.86 -1.53 13.47
N VAL A 20 -7.78 -0.22 13.27
CA VAL A 20 -8.62 0.48 12.31
C VAL A 20 -8.17 -0.06 10.97
N ALA A 21 -8.87 -1.07 10.47
CA ALA A 21 -8.59 -1.64 9.18
C ALA A 21 -8.80 -0.52 8.16
N SER A 22 -7.74 -0.15 7.44
CA SER A 22 -7.82 0.89 6.43
C SER A 22 -8.85 0.47 5.38
N THR A 23 -9.89 1.29 5.20
CA THR A 23 -10.92 1.07 4.17
C THR A 23 -10.39 1.32 2.76
N GLY A 24 -9.19 1.90 2.63
CA GLY A 24 -8.54 2.13 1.35
C GLY A 24 -7.04 1.84 1.36
N TRP A 25 -6.52 1.48 0.21
CA TRP A 25 -5.08 1.35 0.01
C TRP A 25 -4.50 2.71 -0.34
N HIS A 26 -3.22 2.88 -0.03
CA HIS A 26 -2.43 4.07 -0.34
C HIS A 26 -1.12 3.64 -0.99
N MET A 27 -0.68 4.38 -2.00
CA MET A 27 0.57 4.11 -2.70
C MET A 27 1.30 5.43 -2.97
N ASP A 28 2.49 5.58 -2.39
CA ASP A 28 3.37 6.72 -2.61
C ASP A 28 4.50 6.28 -3.54
N VAL A 29 4.57 6.89 -4.72
CA VAL A 29 5.51 6.55 -5.78
C VAL A 29 6.59 7.61 -5.86
N ASN A 30 7.82 7.22 -5.56
CA ASN A 30 8.96 8.13 -5.54
C ASN A 30 9.74 8.03 -6.85
N TYR A 31 10.00 9.19 -7.44
CA TYR A 31 10.69 9.34 -8.70
C TYR A 31 12.16 9.74 -8.48
N ALA A 32 13.01 9.44 -9.46
CA ALA A 32 14.42 9.77 -9.43
C ALA A 32 14.69 11.29 -9.37
N ASP A 33 13.75 12.11 -9.84
CA ASP A 33 13.81 13.57 -9.72
C ASP A 33 13.38 14.13 -8.35
N GLY A 34 13.12 13.25 -7.38
CA GLY A 34 12.70 13.60 -6.03
C GLY A 34 11.21 13.90 -5.88
N ALA A 35 10.41 13.80 -6.95
CA ALA A 35 8.96 13.93 -6.84
C ALA A 35 8.33 12.68 -6.20
N THR A 36 7.25 12.89 -5.45
CA THR A 36 6.40 11.80 -4.95
C THR A 36 4.97 11.97 -5.45
N VAL A 37 4.41 10.94 -6.08
CA VAL A 37 3.00 10.89 -6.48
C VAL A 37 2.25 9.99 -5.52
N LYS A 38 1.19 10.54 -4.92
CA LYS A 38 0.33 9.82 -3.98
C LYS A 38 -0.93 9.31 -4.68
N LEU A 39 -1.20 8.03 -4.52
CA LEU A 39 -2.31 7.30 -5.13
C LEU A 39 -3.09 6.61 -4.01
N HIS A 40 -4.39 6.45 -4.19
CA HIS A 40 -5.24 5.76 -3.23
C HIS A 40 -6.48 5.17 -3.91
N GLY A 41 -7.12 4.22 -3.26
CA GLY A 41 -8.36 3.61 -3.70
C GLY A 41 -8.94 2.70 -2.63
N HIS A 42 -10.17 2.23 -2.80
CA HIS A 42 -10.85 1.39 -1.80
C HIS A 42 -10.91 -0.09 -2.20
N THR A 43 -10.75 -0.35 -3.49
CA THR A 43 -10.82 -1.68 -4.12
C THR A 43 -9.70 -1.80 -5.14
N ASN A 44 -9.63 -2.93 -5.84
CA ASN A 44 -8.74 -3.10 -6.99
C ASN A 44 -8.79 -1.87 -7.92
N SER A 45 -7.62 -1.36 -8.28
CA SER A 45 -7.53 -0.14 -9.10
C SER A 45 -7.91 -0.36 -10.55
N GLY A 46 -8.02 -1.63 -10.99
CA GLY A 46 -7.93 -1.96 -12.40
C GLY A 46 -6.57 -1.57 -12.98
N CYS A 47 -6.46 -1.55 -14.31
CA CYS A 47 -5.24 -1.07 -14.96
C CYS A 47 -5.25 0.46 -15.05
N THR A 48 -4.29 1.12 -14.40
CA THR A 48 -4.21 2.59 -14.37
C THR A 48 -2.87 3.06 -14.90
N LYS A 49 -2.88 4.08 -15.78
CA LYS A 49 -1.66 4.70 -16.30
C LYS A 49 -1.06 5.66 -15.28
N PHE A 50 0.27 5.75 -15.24
CA PHE A 50 0.92 6.81 -14.50
C PHE A 50 0.70 8.17 -15.17
N LYS A 51 0.33 9.17 -14.37
CA LYS A 51 0.17 10.55 -14.85
C LYS A 51 1.51 11.23 -15.14
N LYS A 52 2.57 10.81 -14.43
CA LYS A 52 3.92 11.32 -14.58
C LYS A 52 4.77 10.28 -15.32
N THR A 53 5.38 10.69 -16.43
CA THR A 53 6.16 9.83 -17.34
C THR A 53 7.59 10.35 -17.59
N GLY A 54 7.94 11.51 -17.05
CA GLY A 54 9.24 12.17 -17.32
C GLY A 54 10.36 11.85 -16.35
N SER A 55 10.20 10.84 -15.50
CA SER A 55 11.25 10.39 -14.57
C SER A 55 11.02 8.93 -14.21
N GLU A 56 12.11 8.22 -13.93
CA GLU A 56 12.11 6.83 -13.47
C GLU A 56 11.55 6.73 -12.05
N ILE A 57 10.91 5.60 -11.74
CA ILE A 57 10.44 5.28 -10.39
C ILE A 57 11.54 4.52 -9.67
N THR A 58 11.90 4.96 -8.46
CA THR A 58 12.98 4.37 -7.66
C THR A 58 12.45 3.53 -6.49
N SER A 59 11.31 3.92 -5.92
CA SER A 59 10.69 3.20 -4.81
C SER A 59 9.19 3.46 -4.75
N VAL A 60 8.48 2.50 -4.15
CA VAL A 60 7.05 2.57 -3.90
C VAL A 60 6.78 2.19 -2.45
N PHE A 61 6.19 3.10 -1.69
CA PHE A 61 5.58 2.75 -0.42
C PHE A 61 4.12 2.37 -0.65
N PHE A 62 3.70 1.23 -0.12
CA PHE A 62 2.34 0.74 -0.26
C PHE A 62 1.73 0.41 1.10
N ASP A 63 0.56 0.97 1.38
CA ASP A 63 -0.27 0.57 2.50
C ASP A 63 -1.54 -0.11 1.99
N THR A 64 -1.81 -1.29 2.53
CA THR A 64 -2.86 -2.20 2.07
C THR A 64 -4.21 -1.84 2.66
N SER A 65 -5.26 -2.40 2.09
CA SER A 65 -6.61 -2.42 2.65
C SER A 65 -7.11 -3.86 2.79
N LEU A 66 -8.32 -4.03 3.33
CA LEU A 66 -8.97 -5.35 3.40
C LEU A 66 -9.27 -5.97 2.03
N LEU A 67 -9.38 -5.14 0.99
CA LEU A 67 -9.76 -5.54 -0.36
C LEU A 67 -8.63 -5.34 -1.38
N ALA A 68 -7.45 -4.97 -0.90
CA ALA A 68 -6.27 -4.78 -1.74
C ALA A 68 -4.96 -4.90 -0.94
N ASP A 69 -4.16 -5.91 -1.25
CA ASP A 69 -2.97 -6.32 -0.51
C ASP A 69 -1.66 -6.26 -1.31
N THR A 70 -1.75 -6.12 -2.64
CA THR A 70 -0.58 -6.13 -3.53
C THR A 70 -0.69 -5.09 -4.63
N PHE A 71 0.45 -4.67 -5.17
CA PHE A 71 0.50 -3.84 -6.36
C PHE A 71 1.47 -4.44 -7.39
N VAL A 72 1.25 -4.09 -8.65
CA VAL A 72 2.08 -4.48 -9.78
C VAL A 72 2.37 -3.26 -10.62
N LEU A 73 3.62 -3.12 -11.06
CA LEU A 73 4.09 -2.13 -12.02
C LEU A 73 4.35 -2.79 -13.36
N TYR A 74 4.00 -2.08 -14.43
CA TYR A 74 4.03 -2.56 -15.80
C TYR A 74 4.87 -1.63 -16.67
N GLY A 75 5.69 -2.23 -17.54
CA GLY A 75 6.52 -1.51 -18.50
C GLY A 75 5.70 -0.89 -19.64
N GLU A 76 4.55 -1.50 -19.95
CA GLU A 76 3.69 -1.07 -21.05
C GLU A 76 2.28 -0.62 -20.60
N ASP A 77 1.69 0.22 -21.45
CA ASP A 77 0.30 0.63 -21.31
C ASP A 77 -0.67 -0.55 -21.36
N GLY A 78 -1.79 -0.42 -20.64
CA GLY A 78 -2.79 -1.50 -20.57
C GLY A 78 -2.36 -2.68 -19.71
N CYS A 79 -1.36 -2.48 -18.84
CA CYS A 79 -0.88 -3.46 -17.88
C CYS A 79 -0.36 -4.71 -18.57
N LYS A 80 0.43 -4.48 -19.62
CA LYS A 80 1.24 -5.48 -20.30
C LYS A 80 2.65 -5.39 -19.77
N ASP A 81 3.38 -6.51 -19.86
CA ASP A 81 4.75 -6.62 -19.36
C ASP A 81 4.87 -6.30 -17.85
N GLU A 82 4.58 -7.30 -17.01
CA GLU A 82 4.74 -7.18 -15.57
C GLU A 82 6.23 -7.08 -15.22
N VAL A 83 6.65 -5.93 -14.69
CA VAL A 83 8.05 -5.67 -14.37
C VAL A 83 8.32 -5.88 -12.87
N TYR A 84 7.37 -5.49 -12.03
CA TYR A 84 7.54 -5.59 -10.58
C TYR A 84 6.24 -5.86 -9.85
N LYS A 85 6.27 -6.75 -8.86
CA LYS A 85 5.16 -7.00 -7.92
C LYS A 85 5.60 -6.73 -6.49
N GLY A 86 4.87 -5.86 -5.81
CA GLY A 86 5.15 -5.44 -4.43
C GLY A 86 3.99 -5.71 -3.47
N LYS A 87 4.27 -5.48 -2.19
CA LYS A 87 3.35 -5.71 -1.06
C LYS A 87 3.45 -4.56 -0.05
N LYS A 88 2.73 -4.67 1.06
CA LYS A 88 2.76 -3.68 2.15
C LYS A 88 4.18 -3.28 2.54
N GLY A 89 4.38 -1.99 2.75
CA GLY A 89 5.63 -1.37 3.21
C GLY A 89 6.39 -0.68 2.10
N ASN A 90 7.67 -0.44 2.35
CA ASN A 90 8.57 0.18 1.37
C ASN A 90 9.13 -0.88 0.43
N ASN A 91 9.01 -0.62 -0.88
CA ASN A 91 9.47 -1.50 -1.95
C ASN A 91 10.50 -0.75 -2.78
N ASN A 92 11.75 -1.24 -2.81
CA ASN A 92 12.77 -0.75 -3.72
C ASN A 92 12.53 -1.43 -5.07
N VAL A 93 12.06 -0.66 -6.05
CA VAL A 93 11.76 -1.15 -7.39
C VAL A 93 12.97 -0.92 -8.29
N PRO A 94 13.15 -1.71 -9.36
CA PRO A 94 14.13 -1.39 -10.39
C PRO A 94 13.93 0.05 -10.86
N ASN A 95 15.02 0.81 -10.92
CA ASN A 95 14.96 2.19 -11.38
C ASN A 95 14.68 2.20 -12.89
N ASP A 96 13.43 2.46 -13.26
CA ASP A 96 12.95 2.36 -14.64
C ASP A 96 11.70 3.22 -14.86
N TYR A 97 11.31 3.39 -16.12
CA TYR A 97 10.05 3.96 -16.54
C TYR A 97 8.96 2.89 -16.52
N TYR A 98 7.88 3.18 -15.79
CA TYR A 98 6.70 2.33 -15.75
C TYR A 98 5.53 3.09 -16.39
N ALA A 99 4.80 2.42 -17.28
CA ALA A 99 3.67 3.03 -17.98
C ALA A 99 2.37 2.91 -17.16
N ALA A 100 2.18 1.79 -16.47
CA ALA A 100 0.95 1.49 -15.75
C ALA A 100 1.18 0.77 -14.42
N TYR A 101 0.15 0.78 -13.58
CA TYR A 101 0.08 0.02 -12.34
C TYR A 101 -1.28 -0.64 -12.17
N LYS A 102 -1.30 -1.68 -11.32
CA LYS A 102 -2.52 -2.30 -10.83
C LYS A 102 -2.38 -2.66 -9.37
N VAL A 103 -3.38 -2.33 -8.58
CA VAL A 103 -3.55 -2.75 -7.19
C VAL A 103 -4.61 -3.84 -7.15
N TYR A 104 -4.31 -4.93 -6.44
CA TYR A 104 -5.15 -6.10 -6.19
C TYR A 104 -5.42 -6.23 -4.70
#